data_AF-A0A956ACX1-F1
#
_entry.id   AF-A0A956ACX1-F1
#
_cell.length_a   1.000
_cell.length_b   1.000
_cell.length_c   1.000
_cell.angle_alpha   90.00
_cell.angle_beta   90.00
_cell.angle_gamma   90.00
#
_symmetry.space_group_name_H-M   'P 1'
#
loop_
_entity.id
_entity.type
_entity.pdbx_description
1 polymer ?
#
loop_
_entity_poly.entity_id
_entity_poly.type
_entity_poly.pdbx_seq_one_letter_code
_entity_poly.pdbx_strand_id
1 'polypeptide(L)'
;MARSTQNPLGLCGIAFVEFAGPDPAMMDKIFKAFGFSRRLRVADADVAVYDQGAIRFLVNQDSVSFAHRFGQLHGPSICSMGWCFDDP
;
A
#
# COMPACT_ATOMS: atom_id res chain seq x y z
N MET A 1 6.13 27.29 11.10
CA MET A 1 5.56 26.45 12.18
C MET A 1 6.73 25.83 12.94
N ALA A 2 6.69 25.79 14.27
CA ALA A 2 7.82 25.33 15.08
C ALA A 2 8.03 23.82 14.87
N ARG A 3 9.25 23.44 14.45
CA ARG A 3 9.67 22.04 14.31
C ARG A 3 9.68 21.44 15.72
N SER A 4 8.79 20.48 15.97
CA SER A 4 8.83 19.69 17.21
C SER A 4 10.22 19.06 17.32
N THR A 5 10.93 19.29 18.42
CA THR A 5 12.22 18.62 18.71
C THR A 5 12.07 17.10 18.85
N GLN A 6 10.85 16.56 18.78
CA GLN A 6 10.53 15.13 18.89
C GLN A 6 10.21 14.45 17.55
N ASN A 7 10.28 15.14 16.39
CA ASN A 7 10.14 14.53 15.06
C ASN A 7 11.40 14.74 14.21
N PRO A 8 12.50 14.00 14.50
CA PRO A 8 13.78 14.21 13.84
C PRO A 8 13.75 13.88 12.35
N LEU A 9 12.86 12.98 11.93
CA LEU A 9 12.71 12.55 10.55
C LEU A 9 11.72 13.43 9.76
N GLY A 10 10.98 14.33 10.41
CA GLY A 10 9.95 15.12 9.73
C GLY A 10 8.83 14.25 9.15
N LEU A 11 8.46 13.16 9.82
CA LEU A 11 7.33 12.31 9.41
C LEU A 11 6.05 13.14 9.38
N CYS A 12 5.38 13.17 8.23
CA CYS A 12 4.17 13.98 8.02
C CYS A 12 2.98 13.18 7.48
N GLY A 13 3.07 11.85 7.42
CA GLY A 13 1.92 10.99 7.11
C GLY A 13 2.31 9.62 6.57
N ILE A 14 1.28 8.91 6.09
CA ILE A 14 1.41 7.62 5.40
C ILE A 14 1.17 7.89 3.91
N ALA A 15 2.13 7.48 3.08
CA ALA A 15 2.03 7.61 1.62
C ALA A 15 1.18 6.49 1.01
N PHE A 16 1.35 5.25 1.50
CA PHE A 16 0.56 4.09 1.08
C PHE A 16 0.71 2.91 2.05
N VAL A 17 -0.21 1.96 1.93
CA VAL A 17 -0.10 0.61 2.52
C VAL A 17 -0.10 -0.40 1.37
N GLU A 18 0.86 -1.32 1.36
CA GLU A 18 0.95 -2.38 0.35
C GLU A 18 0.48 -3.72 0.90
N PHE A 19 -0.47 -4.32 0.22
CA PHE A 19 -1.04 -5.62 0.50
C PHE A 19 -0.51 -6.68 -0.45
N ALA A 20 -0.33 -7.87 0.10
CA ALA A 20 0.01 -9.07 -0.64
C ALA A 20 -0.79 -10.27 -0.11
N GLY A 21 -1.09 -11.21 -1.00
CA GLY A 21 -1.81 -12.43 -0.64
C GLY A 21 -2.17 -13.29 -1.84
N PRO A 22 -2.69 -14.50 -1.60
CA PRO A 22 -2.95 -15.48 -2.65
C PRO A 22 -4.19 -15.17 -3.51
N ASP A 23 -5.11 -14.33 -3.03
CA ASP A 23 -6.36 -13.98 -3.74
C ASP A 23 -6.53 -12.45 -3.88
N PRO A 24 -6.01 -11.86 -4.96
CA PRO A 24 -6.18 -10.44 -5.25
C PRO A 24 -7.63 -10.03 -5.55
N ALA A 25 -8.46 -10.96 -6.04
CA ALA A 25 -9.86 -10.68 -6.37
C ALA A 25 -10.70 -10.51 -5.10
N MET A 26 -10.41 -11.30 -4.06
CA MET A 26 -11.00 -11.10 -2.74
C MET A 26 -10.65 -9.72 -2.16
N MET A 27 -9.39 -9.30 -2.27
CA MET A 27 -8.96 -7.96 -1.82
C MET A 27 -9.66 -6.84 -2.62
N ASP A 28 -9.73 -6.95 -3.95
CA ASP A 28 -10.44 -5.99 -4.81
C ASP A 28 -11.91 -5.82 -4.38
N LYS A 29 -12.61 -6.92 -4.11
CA LYS A 29 -14.00 -6.91 -3.65
C LYS A 29 -14.15 -6.18 -2.30
N ILE A 30 -13.27 -6.47 -1.34
CA ILE A 30 -13.31 -5.87 0.00
C ILE A 30 -13.01 -4.38 -0.08
N PHE A 31 -11.98 -3.97 -0.81
CA PHE A 31 -11.60 -2.56 -0.91
C PHE A 31 -12.69 -1.73 -1.59
N LYS A 32 -13.31 -2.25 -2.65
CA LYS A 32 -14.48 -1.61 -3.27
C LYS A 32 -15.65 -1.49 -2.30
N ALA A 33 -15.91 -2.52 -1.49
CA ALA A 33 -16.96 -2.48 -0.47
C ALA A 33 -16.68 -1.43 0.63
N PHE A 34 -15.40 -1.17 0.94
CA PHE A 34 -14.99 -0.08 1.83
C PHE A 34 -14.97 1.31 1.16
N GLY A 35 -15.39 1.42 -0.10
CA GLY A 35 -15.47 2.70 -0.83
C GLY A 35 -14.19 3.12 -1.54
N PHE A 36 -13.17 2.24 -1.63
CA PHE A 36 -12.00 2.51 -2.45
C PHE A 36 -12.30 2.32 -3.93
N SER A 37 -11.67 3.17 -4.75
CA SER A 37 -11.71 3.03 -6.20
C SER A 37 -10.37 2.49 -6.70
N ARG A 38 -10.39 1.44 -7.52
CA ARG A 38 -9.20 1.00 -8.26
C ARG A 38 -8.88 2.05 -9.32
N ARG A 39 -7.77 2.77 -9.16
CA ARG A 39 -7.41 3.93 -10.00
C ARG A 39 -6.59 3.55 -11.21
N LEU A 40 -5.59 2.69 -11.02
CA LEU A 40 -4.69 2.26 -12.09
C LEU A 40 -4.03 0.91 -11.76
N ARG A 41 -3.34 0.35 -12.75
CA ARG A 41 -2.41 -0.76 -12.57
C ARG A 41 -1.06 -0.36 -13.16
N VAL A 42 0.00 -0.48 -12.38
CA VAL A 42 1.38 -0.33 -12.85
C VAL A 42 1.79 -1.66 -13.46
N ALA A 43 1.84 -1.73 -14.79
CA ALA A 43 2.03 -2.99 -15.50
C ALA A 43 3.40 -3.61 -15.24
N ASP A 44 4.47 -2.80 -15.21
CA ASP A 44 5.85 -3.26 -15.04
C ASP A 44 6.11 -3.93 -13.69
N ALA A 45 5.34 -3.57 -12.67
CA ALA A 45 5.46 -4.10 -11.31
C ALA A 45 4.28 -4.98 -10.88
N ASP A 46 3.30 -5.20 -11.77
CA ASP A 46 2.01 -5.84 -11.46
C ASP A 46 1.37 -5.37 -10.15
N VAL A 47 1.24 -4.06 -9.99
CA VAL A 47 0.63 -3.45 -8.79
C VAL A 47 -0.68 -2.76 -9.14
N ALA A 48 -1.77 -3.13 -8.47
CA ALA A 48 -3.03 -2.40 -8.53
C ALA A 48 -3.07 -1.30 -7.46
N VAL A 49 -3.47 -0.09 -7.84
CA VAL A 49 -3.56 1.06 -6.93
C VAL A 49 -5.02 1.37 -6.65
N TYR A 50 -5.35 1.52 -5.37
CA TYR A 50 -6.66 1.87 -4.87
C TYR A 50 -6.58 3.14 -4.05
N ASP A 51 -7.46 4.11 -4.31
CA ASP A 51 -7.51 5.36 -3.55
C ASP A 51 -8.91 5.57 -2.95
N GLN A 52 -8.94 6.17 -1.75
CA GLN A 52 -10.12 6.73 -1.12
C GLN A 52 -9.72 8.05 -0.45
N GLY A 53 -10.03 9.18 -1.07
CA GLY A 53 -9.52 10.48 -0.63
C GLY A 53 -7.99 10.49 -0.61
N ALA A 54 -7.40 10.74 0.56
CA ALA A 54 -5.94 10.74 0.75
C ALA A 54 -5.35 9.37 1.11
N ILE A 55 -6.17 8.31 1.26
CA ILE A 55 -5.72 6.97 1.61
C ILE A 55 -5.40 6.19 0.33
N ARG A 56 -4.23 5.57 0.28
CA ARG A 56 -3.77 4.76 -0.85
C ARG A 56 -3.41 3.34 -0.42
N PHE A 57 -4.01 2.36 -1.08
CA PHE A 57 -3.62 0.95 -1.00
C PHE A 57 -3.00 0.49 -2.31
N LEU A 58 -1.96 -0.31 -2.17
CA LEU A 58 -1.33 -1.05 -3.26
C LEU A 58 -1.65 -2.52 -3.08
N VAL A 59 -1.99 -3.24 -4.15
CA VAL A 59 -2.08 -4.70 -4.15
C VAL A 59 -1.06 -5.22 -5.13
N ASN A 60 -0.01 -5.84 -4.60
CA ASN A 60 1.08 -6.38 -5.38
C ASN A 60 0.79 -7.83 -5.78
N GLN A 61 0.82 -8.09 -7.08
CA GLN A 61 0.53 -9.38 -7.68
C GLN A 61 1.73 -9.97 -8.41
N ASP A 62 2.90 -9.32 -8.34
CA ASP A 62 4.11 -9.82 -8.98
C ASP A 62 4.59 -11.10 -8.30
N SER A 63 4.46 -12.21 -9.03
CA SER A 63 4.81 -13.57 -8.60
C SER A 63 6.27 -13.77 -8.20
N VAL A 64 7.21 -12.92 -8.63
CA VAL A 64 8.63 -13.05 -8.29
C VAL A 64 9.08 -12.07 -7.21
N SER A 65 8.17 -11.22 -6.71
CA SER A 65 8.47 -10.17 -5.74
C SER A 65 8.61 -10.66 -4.29
N PHE A 66 9.16 -9.77 -3.45
CA PHE A 66 9.11 -9.92 -1.99
C PHE A 66 7.66 -10.05 -1.49
N ALA A 67 6.75 -9.22 -2.02
CA ALA A 67 5.35 -9.19 -1.64
C ALA A 67 4.69 -10.56 -1.84
N HIS A 68 4.93 -11.22 -2.98
CA HIS A 68 4.39 -12.56 -3.23
C HIS A 68 4.86 -13.57 -2.19
N ARG A 69 6.17 -13.64 -1.91
CA ARG A 69 6.72 -14.56 -0.89
C ARG A 69 6.12 -14.29 0.49
N PHE A 70 5.99 -13.02 0.86
CA PHE A 70 5.39 -12.63 2.13
C PHE A 70 3.92 -13.05 2.22
N GLY A 71 3.14 -12.80 1.16
CA GLY A 71 1.73 -13.19 1.07
C GLY A 71 1.51 -14.71 1.09
N GLN A 72 2.45 -15.50 0.58
CA GLN A 72 2.37 -16.97 0.67
C GLN A 72 2.62 -17.48 2.09
N LEU A 73 3.47 -16.81 2.86
CA LEU A 73 3.79 -17.20 4.24
C LEU A 73 2.73 -16.74 5.25
N HIS A 74 2.15 -15.57 5.02
CA HIS A 74 1.28 -14.91 6.00
C HIS A 74 -0.19 -14.81 5.55
N GLY A 75 -0.51 -15.25 4.33
CA GLY A 75 -1.81 -15.03 3.71
C GLY A 75 -2.04 -13.56 3.36
N PRO A 76 -3.32 -13.14 3.23
CA PRO A 76 -3.69 -11.74 3.01
C PRO A 76 -3.14 -10.84 4.13
N SER A 77 -2.15 -10.01 3.80
CA SER A 77 -1.40 -9.24 4.80
C SER A 77 -0.85 -7.93 4.23
N ILE A 78 -0.43 -7.03 5.12
CA ILE A 78 0.33 -5.82 4.76
C ILE A 78 1.81 -6.21 4.70
N CYS A 79 2.40 -6.18 3.51
CA CYS A 79 3.81 -6.52 3.32
C CYS A 79 4.74 -5.30 3.38
N SER A 80 4.24 -4.09 3.11
CA SER A 80 5.03 -2.86 3.22
C SER A 80 4.15 -1.63 3.48
N MET A 81 4.80 -0.53 3.89
CA MET A 81 4.17 0.78 4.07
C MET A 81 5.12 1.88 3.61
N GLY A 82 4.59 2.88 2.94
CA GLY A 82 5.30 4.11 2.60
C GLY A 82 4.94 5.24 3.56
N TRP A 83 5.92 6.06 3.91
CA TRP A 83 5.75 7.20 4.81
C TRP A 83 6.08 8.50 4.09
N CYS A 84 5.40 9.59 4.44
CA CYS A 84 5.71 10.92 3.94
C CYS A 84 6.68 11.62 4.88
N PHE A 85 7.64 12.33 4.29
CA PHE A 85 8.63 13.15 4.99
C PHE A 85 8.58 14.57 4.42
N ASP A 86 8.86 15.58 5.25
CA ASP A 86 8.93 16.98 4.80
C ASP A 86 10.08 17.24 3.82
N ASP A 87 11.16 16.44 3.87
CA ASP A 87 12.32 16.49 2.98
C ASP A 87 12.60 15.06 2.44
N PRO A 88 12.07 14.71 1.24
CA PRO A 88 11.99 13.33 0.74
C PRO A 88 13.29 12.79 0.12
#